data_AF-A0AB34KEF1-F1
#
_entry.id   AF-A0AB34KEF1-F1
#
_cell.length_a   1.000
_cell.length_b   1.000
_cell.length_c   1.000
_cell.angle_alpha   90.00
_cell.angle_beta   90.00
_cell.angle_gamma   90.00
#
_symmetry.space_group_name_H-M   'P 1'
#
loop_
_entity.id
_entity.type
_entity.pdbx_description
1 polymer ?
#
loop_
_entity_poly.entity_id
_entity_poly.type
_entity_poly.pdbx_seq_one_letter_code
_entity_poly.pdbx_strand_id
1 'polypeptide(L)'
;MVKEHFANPQQRLAIKNRQKKVHRYKVYKEYKRTLSKEDVGTSSCPRPAAPHADPISSDPPPRGEPKPKKSKLGAMEAARRGFESKRRAREEEREAHLRVVQEQQQQRIAARKRRKTECSQHKRRTQRGQPVLSQQLNKLLSSMEK
;
A
#
# COMPACT_ATOMS: atom_id res chain seq x y z
N MET A 1 -30.16 -10.41 22.10
CA MET A 1 -28.71 -10.39 22.39
C MET A 1 -27.96 -10.89 21.17
N VAL A 2 -27.37 -9.99 20.39
CA VAL A 2 -26.59 -10.36 19.19
C VAL A 2 -25.24 -10.87 19.67
N LYS A 3 -24.97 -12.17 19.47
CA LYS A 3 -23.66 -12.75 19.73
C LYS A 3 -22.67 -12.13 18.75
N GLU A 4 -21.92 -11.12 19.18
CA GLU A 4 -20.77 -10.63 18.45
C GLU A 4 -19.72 -11.75 18.42
N HIS A 5 -19.75 -12.54 17.34
CA HIS A 5 -18.69 -13.47 17.02
C HIS A 5 -17.43 -12.66 16.71
N PHE A 6 -16.54 -12.53 17.70
CA PHE A 6 -15.19 -12.05 17.52
C PHE A 6 -14.48 -12.95 16.49
N ALA A 7 -14.49 -12.52 15.22
CA ALA A 7 -13.87 -13.25 14.13
C ALA A 7 -12.38 -13.50 14.46
N ASN A 8 -12.00 -14.78 14.46
CA ASN A 8 -10.65 -15.23 14.78
C ASN A 8 -9.62 -14.43 13.95
N PRO A 9 -8.51 -13.95 14.53
CA PRO A 9 -7.49 -13.18 13.83
C PRO A 9 -7.03 -13.80 12.50
N GLN A 10 -6.98 -15.14 12.43
CA GLN A 10 -6.67 -15.87 11.20
C GLN A 10 -7.73 -15.73 10.11
N GLN A 11 -9.01 -15.74 10.49
CA GLN A 11 -10.14 -15.53 9.57
C GLN A 11 -10.16 -14.09 9.04
N ARG A 12 -9.86 -13.09 9.88
CA ARG A 12 -9.73 -11.69 9.46
C ARG A 12 -8.60 -11.50 8.43
N LEU A 13 -7.47 -12.18 8.62
CA LEU A 13 -6.36 -12.15 7.66
C LEU A 13 -6.73 -12.84 6.34
N ALA A 14 -7.43 -13.98 6.40
CA ALA A 14 -7.91 -14.70 5.22
C ALA A 14 -8.89 -13.85 4.40
N ILE A 15 -9.83 -13.14 5.05
CA ILE A 15 -10.77 -12.22 4.39
C ILE A 15 -10.02 -11.08 3.70
N LYS A 16 -9.05 -10.44 4.37
CA LYS A 16 -8.22 -9.38 3.78
C LYS A 16 -7.42 -9.87 2.57
N ASN A 17 -6.85 -11.07 2.64
CA ASN A 17 -6.10 -11.67 1.52
C ASN A 17 -7.02 -11.99 0.33
N ARG A 18 -8.23 -12.49 0.58
CA ARG A 18 -9.24 -12.72 -0.46
C ARG A 18 -9.64 -11.41 -1.14
N GLN A 19 -9.92 -10.36 -0.37
CA GLN A 19 -10.26 -9.04 -0.92
C GLN A 19 -9.15 -8.47 -1.80
N LYS A 20 -7.88 -8.57 -1.36
CA LYS A 20 -6.72 -8.16 -2.18
C LYS A 20 -6.62 -8.95 -3.48
N LYS A 21 -6.87 -10.28 -3.45
CA LYS A 21 -6.86 -11.13 -4.65
C LYS A 21 -7.95 -10.72 -5.64
N VAL A 22 -9.18 -10.48 -5.15
CA VAL A 22 -10.30 -10.01 -5.98
C VAL A 22 -10.00 -8.66 -6.61
N HIS A 23 -9.44 -7.72 -5.85
CA HIS A 23 -9.07 -6.40 -6.37
C HIS A 23 -8.02 -6.50 -7.48
N ARG A 24 -6.94 -7.26 -7.25
CA ARG A 24 -5.90 -7.51 -8.28
C ARG A 24 -6.50 -8.09 -9.57
N TYR A 25 -7.42 -9.05 -9.45
CA TYR A 25 -8.09 -9.63 -10.61
C TYR A 25 -8.96 -8.61 -11.36
N LYS A 26 -9.71 -7.75 -10.66
CA LYS A 26 -10.49 -6.67 -11.28
C LYS A 26 -9.61 -5.71 -12.06
N VAL A 27 -8.51 -5.26 -11.46
CA VAL A 27 -7.53 -4.36 -12.11
C VAL A 27 -6.95 -5.00 -13.36
N TYR A 28 -6.56 -6.28 -13.28
CA TYR A 28 -6.05 -7.02 -14.43
C TYR A 28 -7.08 -7.15 -15.56
N LYS A 29 -8.35 -7.43 -15.23
CA LYS A 29 -9.42 -7.55 -16.21
C LYS A 29 -9.70 -6.23 -16.93
N GLU A 30 -9.68 -5.12 -16.20
CA GLU A 30 -9.80 -3.77 -16.78
C GLU A 30 -8.60 -3.46 -17.70
N TYR A 31 -7.37 -3.76 -17.28
CA TYR A 31 -6.18 -3.59 -18.11
C TYR A 31 -6.21 -4.41 -19.41
N LYS A 32 -6.70 -5.66 -19.35
CA LYS A 32 -6.89 -6.48 -20.56
C LYS A 32 -7.96 -5.92 -21.49
N ARG A 33 -9.03 -5.32 -20.94
CA ARG A 33 -10.07 -4.64 -21.73
C ARG A 33 -9.53 -3.39 -22.41
N THR A 34 -8.67 -2.61 -21.76
CA THR A 34 -8.07 -1.41 -22.37
C THR A 34 -7.11 -1.79 -23.49
N LEU A 35 -6.26 -2.81 -23.29
CA LEU A 35 -5.39 -3.33 -24.36
C LEU A 35 -6.19 -3.81 -25.58
N SER A 36 -7.26 -4.58 -25.36
CA SER A 36 -8.12 -5.06 -26.44
C SER A 36 -8.89 -3.94 -27.17
N LYS A 37 -9.06 -2.77 -26.55
CA LYS A 37 -9.68 -1.60 -27.20
C LYS A 37 -8.66 -0.78 -27.99
N GLU A 38 -7.40 -0.77 -27.56
CA GLU A 38 -6.31 -0.14 -28.31
C GLU A 38 -5.98 -0.92 -29.60
N ASP A 39 -6.15 -2.25 -29.61
CA ASP A 39 -5.97 -3.09 -30.80
C ASP A 39 -7.11 -2.97 -31.84
N VAL A 40 -8.28 -2.43 -31.46
CA VAL A 40 -9.42 -2.20 -32.39
C VAL A 40 -9.45 -0.75 -32.92
N GLY A 41 -8.62 0.14 -32.37
CA GLY A 41 -8.58 1.57 -32.73
C GLY A 41 -7.69 1.91 -33.93
N THR A 42 -6.96 0.94 -34.51
CA THR A 42 -5.97 1.16 -35.57
C THR A 42 -6.35 0.56 -36.93
N SER A 43 -7.62 0.22 -37.15
CA SER A 43 -8.11 -0.20 -38.47
C SER A 43 -9.43 0.50 -38.83
N SER A 44 -9.34 1.78 -39.20
CA SER A 44 -10.38 2.40 -40.02
C SER A 44 -9.76 3.41 -40.97
N CYS A 45 -9.45 2.94 -42.19
CA CYS A 45 -9.69 3.61 -43.48
C CYS A 45 -8.98 2.84 -44.61
N PRO A 46 -9.48 2.83 -45.88
CA PRO A 46 -10.67 3.51 -46.42
C PRO A 46 -11.59 2.59 -47.26
N ARG A 47 -12.86 2.96 -47.43
CA ARG A 47 -13.64 2.57 -48.62
C ARG A 47 -14.21 3.85 -49.25
N PRO A 48 -13.73 4.29 -50.42
CA PRO A 48 -14.33 5.42 -51.10
C PRO A 48 -15.67 4.96 -51.69
N ALA A 49 -16.76 5.59 -51.26
CA ALA A 49 -18.02 5.54 -51.99
C ALA A 49 -17.94 6.51 -53.18
N ALA A 50 -18.52 6.12 -54.31
CA ALA A 50 -18.52 6.86 -55.57
C ALA A 50 -19.10 8.28 -55.44
N PRO A 51 -18.69 9.24 -56.30
CA PRO A 51 -19.10 10.62 -56.19
C PRO A 51 -20.52 10.80 -56.74
N HIS A 52 -21.46 11.22 -55.89
CA HIS A 52 -22.65 11.91 -56.37
C HIS A 52 -22.38 13.41 -56.34
N ALA A 53 -22.50 14.02 -57.52
CA ALA A 53 -22.29 15.43 -57.76
C ALA A 53 -23.50 16.24 -57.28
N ASP A 54 -23.26 17.20 -56.38
CA ASP A 54 -24.13 18.35 -56.15
C ASP A 54 -23.25 19.62 -56.12
N PRO A 55 -23.58 20.69 -56.86
CA PRO A 55 -22.82 21.93 -56.84
C PRO A 55 -23.32 22.82 -55.70
N ILE A 56 -22.62 22.81 -54.56
CA ILE A 56 -22.93 23.73 -53.45
C ILE A 56 -21.92 24.88 -53.45
N SER A 57 -22.46 26.02 -53.85
CA SER A 57 -22.06 27.42 -53.60
C SER A 57 -20.76 27.65 -52.82
N SER A 58 -19.87 28.39 -53.46
CA SER A 58 -18.57 28.85 -53.00
C SER A 58 -18.69 30.01 -52.00
N ASP A 59 -18.88 29.71 -50.72
CA ASP A 59 -18.56 30.65 -49.64
C ASP A 59 -17.46 30.05 -48.75
N PRO A 60 -16.28 30.70 -48.63
CA PRO A 60 -15.24 30.20 -47.73
C PRO A 60 -15.69 30.37 -46.27
N PRO A 61 -15.62 29.32 -45.42
CA PRO A 61 -15.91 29.48 -44.01
C PRO A 61 -14.92 30.47 -43.38
N PRO A 62 -15.35 31.30 -42.40
CA PRO A 62 -14.44 32.19 -41.70
C PRO A 62 -13.32 31.35 -41.07
N ARG A 63 -12.07 31.71 -41.38
CA ARG A 63 -10.87 31.05 -40.86
C ARG A 63 -10.90 31.14 -39.33
N GLY A 64 -11.31 30.06 -38.68
CA GLY A 64 -11.19 29.91 -37.23
C GLY A 64 -9.73 30.12 -36.83
N GLU A 65 -9.51 30.98 -35.83
CA GLU A 65 -8.19 31.29 -35.31
C GLU A 65 -7.44 30.00 -34.91
N PRO A 66 -6.13 29.91 -35.18
CA PRO A 66 -5.34 28.76 -34.78
C PRO A 66 -5.30 28.67 -33.24
N LYS A 67 -5.98 27.67 -32.68
CA LYS A 67 -5.89 27.38 -31.23
C LYS A 67 -4.41 27.22 -30.84
N PRO A 68 -3.94 27.87 -29.75
CA PRO A 68 -2.55 27.79 -29.36
C PRO A 68 -2.18 26.34 -29.03
N LYS A 69 -1.19 25.80 -29.75
CA LYS A 69 -0.61 24.48 -29.48
C LYS A 69 0.06 24.54 -28.11
N LYS A 70 -0.60 24.01 -27.06
CA LYS A 70 0.00 23.84 -25.73
C LYS A 70 1.32 23.08 -25.90
N SER A 71 2.42 23.64 -25.41
CA SER A 71 3.75 23.07 -25.59
C SER A 71 3.82 21.69 -24.91
N LYS A 72 3.98 20.62 -25.70
CA LYS A 72 4.08 19.24 -25.20
C LYS A 72 5.23 19.05 -24.19
N LEU A 73 6.28 19.87 -24.30
CA LEU A 73 7.46 19.81 -23.44
C LEU A 73 7.14 20.14 -21.98
N GLY A 74 6.33 21.17 -21.71
CA GLY A 74 5.99 21.57 -20.33
C GLY A 74 5.11 20.54 -19.61
N ALA A 75 4.21 19.87 -20.34
CA ALA A 75 3.36 18.82 -19.77
C ALA A 75 4.17 17.56 -19.41
N MET A 76 5.17 17.21 -20.22
CA MET A 76 6.02 16.05 -19.97
C MET A 76 6.96 16.26 -18.76
N GLU A 77 7.49 17.48 -18.61
CA GLU A 77 8.35 17.84 -17.48
C GLU A 77 7.57 17.88 -16.15
N ALA A 78 6.34 18.42 -16.17
CA ALA A 78 5.44 18.38 -15.03
C ALA A 78 5.04 16.94 -14.63
N ALA A 79 4.77 16.07 -15.61
CA ALA A 79 4.50 14.66 -15.36
C ALA A 79 5.72 13.97 -14.73
N ARG A 80 6.92 14.20 -15.25
CA ARG A 80 8.17 13.64 -14.71
C ARG A 80 8.42 14.05 -13.25
N ARG A 81 8.25 15.34 -12.93
CA ARG A 81 8.35 15.83 -11.54
C ARG A 81 7.30 15.19 -10.63
N GLY A 82 6.08 14.99 -11.12
CA GLY A 82 5.00 14.30 -10.38
C GLY A 82 5.27 12.82 -10.13
N PHE A 83 5.99 12.13 -11.02
CA PHE A 83 6.43 10.75 -10.81
C PHE A 83 7.59 10.64 -9.81
N GLU A 84 8.57 11.54 -9.92
CA GLU A 84 9.72 11.57 -9.00
C GLU A 84 9.29 11.90 -7.56
N SER A 85 8.37 12.84 -7.36
CA SER A 85 7.83 13.16 -6.04
C SER A 85 7.07 11.99 -5.41
N LYS A 86 6.23 11.29 -6.21
CA LYS A 86 5.53 10.07 -5.76
C LYS A 86 6.50 8.94 -5.45
N ARG A 87 7.64 8.85 -6.16
CA ARG A 87 8.67 7.85 -5.88
C ARG A 87 9.34 8.11 -4.53
N ARG A 88 9.75 9.37 -4.28
CA ARG A 88 10.35 9.79 -3.00
C ARG A 88 9.42 9.56 -1.82
N ALA A 89 8.14 9.97 -1.93
CA ALA A 89 7.16 9.75 -0.87
C ALA A 89 7.00 8.24 -0.53
N ARG A 90 7.03 7.37 -1.54
CA ARG A 90 6.98 5.91 -1.32
C ARG A 90 8.26 5.34 -0.71
N GLU A 91 9.42 5.90 -1.03
CA GLU A 91 10.69 5.51 -0.42
C GLU A 91 10.73 5.94 1.05
N GLU A 92 10.30 7.17 1.36
CA GLU A 92 10.18 7.69 2.74
C GLU A 92 9.20 6.86 3.59
N GLU A 93 8.03 6.49 3.05
CA GLU A 93 7.09 5.60 3.74
C GLU A 93 7.69 4.22 4.03
N ARG A 94 8.48 3.68 3.10
CA ARG A 94 9.17 2.39 3.29
C ARG A 94 10.24 2.49 4.36
N GLU A 95 11.04 3.55 4.35
CA GLU A 95 12.05 3.79 5.37
C GLU A 95 11.42 3.96 6.76
N ALA A 96 10.35 4.76 6.86
CA ALA A 96 9.62 4.94 8.11
C ALA A 96 9.08 3.59 8.63
N HIS A 97 8.48 2.78 7.75
CA HIS A 97 8.00 1.45 8.11
C HIS A 97 9.14 0.53 8.58
N LEU A 98 10.29 0.54 7.89
CA LEU A 98 11.45 -0.25 8.29
C LEU A 98 11.98 0.17 9.66
N ARG A 99 12.01 1.47 9.97
CA ARG A 99 12.39 1.98 11.30
C ARG A 99 11.45 1.45 12.39
N VAL A 100 10.13 1.52 12.17
CA VAL A 100 9.13 1.00 13.13
C VAL A 100 9.30 -0.51 13.35
N VAL A 101 9.53 -1.27 12.28
CA VAL A 101 9.75 -2.73 12.38
C VAL A 101 11.03 -3.03 13.17
N GLN A 102 12.12 -2.31 12.91
CA GLN A 102 13.37 -2.47 13.65
C GLN A 102 13.20 -2.12 15.12
N GLU A 103 12.53 -1.02 15.43
CA GLU A 103 12.27 -0.60 16.81
C GLU A 103 11.44 -1.65 17.56
N GLN A 104 10.35 -2.14 16.95
CA GLN A 104 9.55 -3.22 17.54
C GLN A 104 10.37 -4.51 17.74
N GLN A 105 11.27 -4.83 16.81
CA GLN A 105 12.17 -5.97 16.95
C GLN A 105 13.14 -5.78 18.12
N GLN A 106 13.73 -4.59 18.26
CA GLN A 106 14.61 -4.25 19.39
C GLN A 106 13.86 -4.32 20.72
N GLN A 107 12.64 -3.78 20.80
CA GLN A 107 11.78 -3.88 21.98
C GLN A 107 11.47 -5.34 22.34
N ARG A 108 11.16 -6.19 21.36
CA ARG A 108 10.93 -7.63 21.58
C ARG A 108 12.18 -8.34 22.11
N ILE A 109 13.36 -8.03 21.56
CA ILE A 109 14.63 -8.57 22.02
C ILE A 109 14.93 -8.12 23.46
N ALA A 110 14.75 -6.83 23.76
CA ALA A 110 14.94 -6.27 25.10
C ALA A 110 13.98 -6.92 26.11
N ALA A 111 12.69 -7.04 25.78
CA ALA A 111 11.70 -7.72 26.62
C ALA A 111 12.03 -9.20 26.84
N ARG A 112 12.61 -9.89 25.85
CA ARG A 112 13.07 -11.28 26.01
C ARG A 112 14.28 -11.37 26.94
N LYS A 113 15.25 -10.45 26.82
CA LYS A 113 16.41 -10.37 27.72
C LYS A 113 15.95 -10.12 29.16
N ARG A 114 15.06 -9.14 29.39
CA ARG A 114 14.46 -8.85 30.70
C ARG A 114 13.77 -10.06 31.31
N ARG A 115 12.91 -10.76 30.56
CA ARG A 115 12.25 -11.98 31.04
C ARG A 115 13.24 -13.08 31.43
N LYS A 116 14.33 -13.26 30.67
CA LYS A 116 15.38 -14.22 31.02
C LYS A 116 16.08 -13.84 32.33
N THR A 117 16.43 -12.56 32.51
CA THR A 117 17.11 -12.09 33.72
C THR A 117 16.19 -12.17 34.94
N GLU A 118 14.93 -11.77 34.82
CA GLU A 118 13.92 -11.89 35.87
C GLU A 118 13.70 -13.35 36.29
N CYS A 119 13.53 -14.25 35.31
CA CYS A 119 13.34 -15.67 35.60
C CYS A 119 14.58 -16.30 36.24
N SER A 120 15.79 -15.92 35.79
CA SER A 120 17.05 -16.34 36.42
C SER A 120 17.15 -15.85 37.85
N GLN A 121 16.83 -14.57 38.09
CA GLN A 121 16.78 -14.01 39.44
C GLN A 121 15.81 -14.80 40.31
N HIS A 122 14.54 -14.97 39.92
CA HIS A 122 13.55 -15.70 40.71
C HIS A 122 13.90 -17.17 41.00
N LYS A 123 14.76 -17.79 40.19
CA LYS A 123 15.23 -19.16 40.39
C LYS A 123 16.49 -19.24 41.25
N ARG A 124 17.09 -18.11 41.64
CA ARG A 124 18.27 -18.12 42.52
C ARG A 124 17.91 -18.74 43.86
N ARG A 125 18.85 -19.56 44.34
CA ARG A 125 18.79 -20.24 45.63
C ARG A 125 20.06 -19.95 46.41
N THR A 126 19.98 -20.00 47.73
CA THR A 126 21.12 -19.92 48.63
C THR A 126 21.97 -21.19 48.52
N GLN A 127 23.15 -21.22 49.15
CA GLN A 127 24.03 -22.41 49.15
C GLN A 127 23.33 -23.66 49.71
N ARG A 128 22.35 -23.48 50.62
CA ARG A 128 21.52 -24.56 51.18
C ARG A 128 20.30 -24.92 50.30
N GLY A 129 20.17 -24.34 49.12
CA GLY A 129 19.08 -24.62 48.17
C GLY A 129 17.75 -23.89 48.46
N GLN A 130 17.71 -22.99 49.44
CA GLN A 130 16.49 -22.22 49.77
C GLN A 130 16.31 -21.04 48.80
N PRO A 131 15.07 -20.64 48.46
CA PRO A 131 14.82 -19.46 47.63
C PRO A 131 15.32 -18.18 48.33
N VAL A 132 15.83 -17.23 47.57
CA VAL A 132 16.31 -15.95 48.11
C VAL A 132 15.12 -15.01 48.39
N LEU A 133 14.83 -14.74 49.67
CA LEU A 133 13.64 -14.00 50.12
C LEU A 133 13.52 -12.57 49.57
N SER A 134 14.64 -11.85 49.40
CA SER A 134 14.63 -10.48 48.88
C SER A 134 14.01 -10.38 47.48
N GLN A 135 14.16 -11.42 46.67
CA GLN A 135 13.56 -11.48 45.34
C GLN A 135 12.08 -11.84 45.37
N GLN A 136 11.63 -12.56 46.40
CA GLN A 136 10.21 -12.85 46.62
C GLN A 136 9.48 -11.59 47.10
N LEU A 137 10.10 -10.81 47.99
CA LEU A 137 9.58 -9.51 48.44
C LEU A 137 9.42 -8.53 47.28
N ASN A 138 10.45 -8.35 46.45
CA ASN A 138 10.35 -7.45 45.29
C ASN A 138 9.23 -7.86 44.32
N LYS A 139 9.00 -9.17 44.14
CA LYS A 139 7.90 -9.68 43.31
C LYS A 139 6.54 -9.35 43.92
N LEU A 140 6.39 -9.51 45.22
CA LEU A 140 5.17 -9.21 45.95
C LEU A 140 4.86 -7.71 45.86
N LEU A 141 5.84 -6.86 46.16
CA LEU A 141 5.71 -5.41 46.06
C LEU A 141 5.33 -4.96 44.64
N SER A 142 6.02 -5.47 43.63
CA SER A 142 5.71 -5.19 42.21
C SER A 142 4.32 -5.67 41.78
N SER A 143 3.73 -6.65 42.49
CA SER A 143 2.37 -7.13 42.23
C SER A 143 1.29 -6.30 42.94
N MET A 144 1.66 -5.57 43.99
CA MET A 144 0.76 -4.67 44.72
C MET A 144 0.69 -3.27 44.08
N GLU A 145 1.71 -2.87 43.32
CA GLU A 145 1.76 -1.57 42.62
C GLU A 145 1.01 -1.55 41.27
N LYS A 146 0.40 -2.66 40.86
CA LYS A 146 -0.35 -2.79 39.59
C LYS A 146 -1.84 -2.84 39.84
#